data_AF-A0A849YWW7-F1
#
_entry.id   AF-A0A849YWW7-F1
#
_cell.length_a   1.000
_cell.length_b   1.000
_cell.length_c   1.000
_cell.angle_alpha   90.00
_cell.angle_beta   90.00
_cell.angle_gamma   90.00
#
_symmetry.space_group_name_H-M   'P 1'
#
loop_
_entity.id
_entity.type
_entity.pdbx_description
1 polymer ?
#
loop_
_entity_poly.entity_id
_entity_poly.type
_entity_poly.pdbx_seq_one_letter_code
_entity_poly.pdbx_strand_id
1 'polypeptide(L)'
;MIEGASQDGGRIGVVACDIDASSVDFTLFVATHELFHTLGATDKYGADRTPLAPDGLAEPEKTPLYPQSHAELMAGTRALAPGRAALPRTIEELVVGPRTAREIGWMGER
;
A
#
# COMPACT_ATOMS: atom_id res chain seq x y z
N MET A 1 -5.36 -11.94 14.41
CA MET A 1 -4.39 -12.15 13.32
C MET A 1 -4.94 -11.52 12.05
N ILE A 2 -4.12 -10.90 11.20
CA ILE A 2 -4.56 -10.37 9.88
C ILE A 2 -3.50 -10.78 8.85
N GLU A 3 -3.90 -11.55 7.85
CA GLU A 3 -3.05 -12.06 6.78
C GLU A 3 -3.76 -11.92 5.44
N GLY A 4 -3.01 -11.55 4.40
CA GLY A 4 -3.47 -11.42 3.02
C GLY A 4 -2.58 -12.24 2.11
N ALA A 5 -3.16 -12.81 1.06
CA ALA A 5 -2.43 -13.42 -0.04
C ALA A 5 -3.21 -13.30 -1.35
N SER A 6 -2.50 -13.02 -2.43
CA SER A 6 -3.05 -12.97 -3.78
C SER A 6 -2.30 -13.90 -4.72
N GLN A 7 -3.04 -14.42 -5.70
CA GLN A 7 -2.46 -15.25 -6.75
C GLN A 7 -1.55 -14.41 -7.66
N ASP A 8 -0.33 -14.88 -7.89
CA ASP A 8 0.57 -14.30 -8.88
C ASP A 8 -0.05 -14.36 -10.30
N GLY A 9 -0.22 -13.20 -10.92
CA GLY A 9 -0.90 -13.06 -12.21
C GLY A 9 -2.39 -13.48 -12.23
N GLY A 10 -3.00 -13.66 -11.06
CA GLY A 10 -4.36 -14.17 -10.90
C GLY A 10 -5.40 -13.13 -10.53
N ARG A 11 -6.66 -13.57 -10.39
CA ARG A 11 -7.82 -12.73 -10.04
C ARG A 11 -8.40 -13.06 -8.66
N ILE A 12 -7.68 -13.83 -7.85
CA ILE A 12 -8.13 -14.30 -6.54
C ILE A 12 -7.16 -13.76 -5.49
N GLY A 13 -7.74 -13.06 -4.50
CA GLY A 13 -7.09 -12.68 -3.26
C GLY A 13 -7.91 -13.20 -2.07
N VAL A 14 -7.24 -13.60 -1.00
CA VAL A 14 -7.86 -14.09 0.23
C VAL A 14 -7.28 -13.31 1.40
N VAL A 15 -8.17 -12.81 2.26
CA VAL A 15 -7.82 -12.08 3.48
C VAL A 15 -8.46 -12.79 4.65
N ALA A 16 -7.66 -13.18 5.62
CA ALA A 16 -8.10 -13.80 6.87
C ALA A 16 -7.81 -12.84 8.03
N CYS A 17 -8.83 -12.48 8.81
CA CYS A 17 -8.72 -11.49 9.88
C CYS A 17 -9.59 -11.80 11.10
N ASP A 18 -9.05 -11.56 12.29
CA ASP A 18 -9.82 -11.40 13.52
C ASP A 18 -10.19 -9.93 13.68
N ILE A 19 -11.48 -9.62 13.70
CA ILE A 19 -11.97 -8.24 13.68
C ILE A 19 -12.42 -7.79 15.08
N ASP A 20 -11.86 -6.69 15.54
CA ASP A 20 -12.36 -5.88 16.64
C ASP A 20 -12.31 -4.39 16.25
N ALA A 21 -12.83 -3.50 17.10
CA ALA A 21 -12.90 -2.07 16.79
C ALA A 21 -11.52 -1.42 16.49
N SER A 22 -10.42 -2.00 16.97
CA SER A 22 -9.07 -1.50 16.74
C SER A 22 -8.41 -2.08 15.48
N SER A 23 -8.94 -3.18 14.92
CA SER A 23 -8.33 -3.88 13.79
C SER A 23 -9.03 -3.64 12.44
N VAL A 24 -10.18 -2.95 12.43
CA VAL A 24 -10.97 -2.67 11.22
C VAL A 24 -10.15 -1.96 10.15
N ASP A 25 -9.46 -0.86 10.48
CA ASP A 25 -8.71 -0.09 9.48
C ASP A 25 -7.57 -0.89 8.87
N PHE A 26 -6.83 -1.62 9.69
CA PHE A 26 -5.74 -2.46 9.20
C PHE A 26 -6.26 -3.63 8.36
N THR A 27 -7.42 -4.17 8.71
CA THR A 27 -8.10 -5.21 7.90
C THR A 27 -8.50 -4.67 6.54
N LEU A 28 -9.11 -3.47 6.48
CA LEU A 28 -9.50 -2.84 5.22
C LEU A 28 -8.28 -2.50 4.37
N PHE A 29 -7.18 -2.05 4.99
CA PHE A 29 -5.92 -1.85 4.32
C PHE A 29 -5.43 -3.14 3.63
N VAL A 30 -5.27 -4.24 4.37
CA VAL A 30 -4.80 -5.52 3.82
C VAL A 30 -5.77 -6.01 2.74
N ALA A 31 -7.08 -5.91 2.96
CA ALA A 31 -8.06 -6.31 1.96
C ALA A 31 -7.98 -5.49 0.66
N THR A 32 -7.73 -4.18 0.77
CA THR A 32 -7.57 -3.32 -0.41
C THR A 32 -6.26 -3.62 -1.14
N HIS A 33 -5.18 -3.89 -0.40
CA HIS A 33 -3.89 -4.27 -0.96
C HIS A 33 -3.98 -5.57 -1.78
N GLU A 34 -4.59 -6.62 -1.21
CA GLU A 34 -4.80 -7.87 -1.93
C GLU A 34 -5.75 -7.71 -3.13
N LEU A 35 -6.82 -6.93 -2.98
CA LEU A 35 -7.71 -6.62 -4.10
C LEU A 35 -6.92 -5.97 -5.26
N PHE A 36 -5.99 -5.06 -4.97
CA PHE A 36 -5.22 -4.38 -6.01
C PHE A 36 -4.24 -5.31 -6.71
N HIS A 37 -3.69 -6.31 -6.02
CA HIS A 37 -2.96 -7.39 -6.68
C HIS A 37 -3.82 -8.15 -7.70
N THR A 38 -5.10 -8.41 -7.40
CA THR A 38 -6.01 -9.06 -8.38
C THR A 38 -6.29 -8.22 -9.63
N LEU A 39 -5.96 -6.92 -9.57
CA LEU A 39 -6.05 -5.97 -10.68
C LEU A 39 -4.70 -5.73 -11.37
N GLY A 40 -3.63 -6.41 -10.96
CA GLY A 40 -2.31 -6.32 -11.56
C GLY A 40 -1.37 -5.30 -10.92
N ALA A 41 -1.73 -4.71 -9.78
CA ALA A 41 -0.80 -3.86 -9.03
C ALA A 41 0.36 -4.68 -8.48
N THR A 42 1.58 -4.14 -8.55
CA THR A 42 2.75 -4.76 -7.91
C THR A 42 3.06 -4.10 -6.57
N ASP A 43 3.77 -4.82 -5.71
CA ASP A 43 4.34 -4.23 -4.50
C ASP A 43 5.27 -3.07 -4.83
N LYS A 44 5.27 -2.06 -3.96
CA LYS A 44 6.11 -0.85 -4.03
C LYS A 44 7.07 -0.73 -2.85
N TYR A 45 7.44 -1.86 -2.25
CA TYR A 45 8.37 -1.95 -1.12
C TYR A 45 9.51 -2.94 -1.38
N GLY A 46 10.65 -2.74 -0.69
CA GLY A 46 11.84 -3.59 -0.78
C GLY A 46 11.78 -4.82 0.13
N ALA A 47 12.82 -5.65 0.13
CA ALA A 47 12.88 -6.86 0.97
C ALA A 47 12.73 -6.59 2.48
N ASP A 48 13.05 -5.37 2.93
CA ASP A 48 12.92 -4.89 4.31
C ASP A 48 11.55 -4.23 4.61
N ARG A 49 10.59 -4.32 3.67
CA ARG A 49 9.28 -3.66 3.71
C ARG A 49 9.34 -2.13 3.78
N THR A 50 10.46 -1.53 3.38
CA THR A 50 10.54 -0.09 3.24
C THR A 50 10.02 0.36 1.87
N PRO A 51 9.34 1.52 1.77
CA PRO A 51 8.84 2.01 0.49
C PRO A 51 9.96 2.33 -0.50
N LEU A 52 9.81 1.87 -1.74
CA LEU A 52 10.78 2.11 -2.81
C LEU A 52 10.47 3.41 -3.54
N ALA A 53 11.37 4.39 -3.49
CA ALA A 53 11.21 5.62 -4.23
C ALA A 53 11.35 5.40 -5.76
N PRO A 54 10.64 6.17 -6.61
CA PRO A 54 9.60 7.13 -6.21
C PRO A 54 8.24 6.47 -5.96
N ASP A 55 7.97 5.30 -6.55
CA ASP A 55 6.62 4.76 -6.70
C ASP A 55 5.97 4.26 -5.40
N GLY A 56 6.75 3.95 -4.37
CA GLY A 56 6.27 3.59 -3.03
C GLY A 56 6.13 4.78 -2.07
N LEU A 57 6.57 5.98 -2.47
CA LEU A 57 6.34 7.18 -1.68
C LEU A 57 4.97 7.77 -2.04
N ALA A 58 4.19 8.12 -1.02
CA ALA A 58 2.88 8.76 -1.20
C ALA A 58 3.00 10.18 -1.79
N GLU A 59 4.06 10.88 -1.40
CA GLU A 59 4.37 12.26 -1.76
C GLU A 59 5.84 12.34 -2.20
N PRO A 60 6.21 11.78 -3.38
CA PRO A 60 7.61 11.68 -3.82
C PRO A 60 8.29 13.04 -4.03
N GLU A 61 7.50 14.09 -4.28
CA GLU A 61 7.98 15.47 -4.52
C GLU A 61 7.99 16.34 -3.25
N LYS A 62 7.67 15.77 -2.08
CA LYS A 62 7.60 16.52 -0.82
C LYS A 62 8.97 17.09 -0.42
N THR A 63 9.00 18.32 0.08
CA THR A 63 10.19 18.94 0.66
C THR A 63 9.89 19.51 2.06
N PRO A 64 10.54 19.00 3.14
CA PRO A 64 11.46 17.86 3.16
C PRO A 64 10.75 16.53 2.85
N LEU A 65 11.45 15.59 2.20
CA LEU A 65 10.88 14.32 1.75
C LEU A 65 10.34 13.47 2.92
N TYR A 66 10.99 13.54 4.08
CA TYR A 66 10.60 12.80 5.27
C TYR A 66 10.20 13.74 6.43
N PRO A 67 9.28 13.31 7.31
CA PRO A 67 8.44 12.12 7.14
C PRO A 67 7.41 12.34 6.03
N GLN A 68 7.05 11.29 5.30
CA GLN A 68 5.87 11.32 4.43
C GLN A 68 4.62 11.52 5.31
N SER A 69 3.61 12.21 4.80
CA SER A 69 2.35 12.44 5.53
C SER A 69 1.46 11.20 5.43
N HIS A 70 1.46 10.54 4.27
CA HIS A 70 0.67 9.34 3.95
C HIS A 70 1.56 8.14 3.57
N ALA A 71 0.96 6.96 3.51
CA ALA A 71 1.55 5.74 2.95
C ALA A 71 0.95 5.45 1.56
N GLU A 72 1.78 5.02 0.63
CA GLU A 72 1.28 4.47 -0.62
C GLU A 72 0.74 3.05 -0.36
N LEU A 73 -0.46 2.76 -0.86
CA LEU A 73 -1.20 1.52 -0.57
C LEU A 73 -0.43 0.23 -0.87
N MET A 74 0.26 0.18 -2.00
CA MET A 74 1.08 -0.95 -2.43
C MET A 74 2.49 -0.94 -1.81
N ALA A 75 2.92 0.14 -1.15
CA ALA A 75 4.09 0.15 -0.29
C ALA A 75 3.79 -0.36 1.13
N GLY A 76 2.53 -0.21 1.58
CA GLY A 76 2.00 -0.74 2.84
C GLY A 76 2.55 -0.11 4.12
N THR A 77 3.56 0.77 4.02
CA THR A 77 4.13 1.49 5.16
C THR A 77 4.41 2.96 4.79
N ARG A 78 4.35 3.85 5.78
CA ARG A 78 4.68 5.26 5.65
C ARG A 78 6.16 5.47 5.93
N ALA A 79 6.89 6.07 4.97
CA ALA A 79 8.30 6.37 5.14
C ALA A 79 8.53 7.54 6.13
N LEU A 80 9.25 7.27 7.22
CA LEU A 80 9.52 8.25 8.29
C LEU A 80 10.93 8.86 8.19
N ALA A 81 11.87 8.12 7.61
CA ALA A 81 13.26 8.50 7.34
C ALA A 81 13.86 7.47 6.35
N PRO A 82 15.08 7.68 5.81
CA PRO A 82 15.78 6.64 5.06
C PRO A 82 15.88 5.34 5.86
N GLY A 83 15.42 4.23 5.28
CA GLY A 83 15.41 2.90 5.91
C GLY A 83 14.46 2.73 7.11
N ARG A 84 13.58 3.71 7.39
CA ARG A 84 12.64 3.65 8.51
C ARG A 84 11.22 3.94 8.06
N ALA A 85 10.32 2.99 8.28
CA ALA A 85 8.90 3.12 7.96
C ALA A 85 8.03 2.63 9.12
N ALA A 86 6.75 3.00 9.10
CA ALA A 86 5.76 2.54 10.07
C ALA A 86 4.46 2.17 9.35
N LEU A 87 3.70 1.23 9.90
CA LEU A 87 2.37 0.89 9.39
C LEU A 87 1.44 2.12 9.48
N PRO A 88 0.53 2.30 8.52
CA PRO A 88 -0.55 3.29 8.64
C PRO A 88 -1.43 2.95 9.85
N ARG A 89 -1.94 3.97 10.53
CA ARG A 89 -2.82 3.76 11.70
C ARG A 89 -4.30 3.69 11.32
N THR A 90 -4.68 4.38 10.25
CA THR A 90 -6.06 4.43 9.76
C THR A 90 -6.05 4.36 8.23
N ILE A 91 -7.20 4.04 7.63
CA ILE A 91 -7.32 3.95 6.18
C ILE A 91 -7.15 5.32 5.49
N GLU A 92 -7.43 6.42 6.19
CA GLU A 92 -7.23 7.79 5.69
C GLU A 92 -5.76 8.17 5.55
N GLU A 93 -4.84 7.44 6.21
CA GLU A 93 -3.39 7.64 6.02
C GLU A 93 -2.90 7.01 4.69
N LEU A 94 -3.75 6.30 3.93
CA LEU A 94 -3.39 5.63 2.68
C LEU A 94 -3.77 6.44 1.44
N VAL A 95 -2.90 6.37 0.42
CA VAL A 95 -3.16 6.93 -0.91
C VAL A 95 -2.82 5.91 -1.99
N VAL A 96 -3.47 6.06 -3.15
CA VAL A 96 -3.12 5.31 -4.36
C VAL A 96 -2.17 6.17 -5.18
N GLY A 97 -0.91 5.75 -5.27
CA GLY A 97 0.11 6.49 -6.02
C GLY A 97 -0.12 6.43 -7.54
N PRO A 98 0.51 7.33 -8.33
CA PRO A 98 0.32 7.35 -9.78
C PRO A 98 0.68 6.05 -10.49
N ARG A 99 1.70 5.33 -10.00
CA ARG A 99 2.09 4.04 -10.57
C ARG A 99 1.02 2.99 -10.34
N THR A 100 0.56 2.83 -9.10
CA THR A 100 -0.52 1.93 -8.72
C THR A 100 -1.82 2.23 -9.46
N ALA A 101 -2.22 3.52 -9.55
CA ALA A 101 -3.41 3.94 -10.28
C ALA A 101 -3.37 3.58 -11.78
N ARG A 102 -2.20 3.56 -12.42
CA ARG A 102 -2.06 3.07 -13.80
C ARG A 102 -2.21 1.55 -13.87
N GLU A 103 -1.58 0.83 -12.95
CA GLU A 103 -1.62 -0.65 -12.93
C GLU A 103 -3.04 -1.19 -12.78
N ILE A 104 -3.87 -0.54 -11.95
CA ILE A 104 -5.27 -0.92 -11.74
C ILE A 104 -6.25 -0.26 -12.73
N GLY A 105 -5.74 0.45 -13.75
CA GLY A 105 -6.55 1.04 -14.83
C GLY A 105 -7.35 2.30 -14.46
N TRP A 106 -7.05 2.98 -13.36
CA TRP A 106 -7.72 4.24 -12.99
C TRP A 106 -7.26 5.43 -13.83
N MET A 107 -6.00 5.40 -14.26
CA MET A 107 -5.50 6.31 -15.28
C MET A 107 -5.51 5.58 -16.61
N GLY A 108 -6.48 5.92 -17.47
CA GLY A 108 -6.62 5.30 -18.79
C GLY A 108 -5.37 5.47 -19.66
N GLU A 109 -5.28 4.67 -20.73
CA GLU A 109 -4.32 4.89 -21.80
C GLU A 109 -4.65 6.25 -22.46
N ARG A 110 -3.70 7.19 -22.46
CA ARG A 110 -3.82 8.37 -23.31
C ARG A 110 -3.51 8.01 -24.75
#